data_AF-A0A2E8CYL5-F1
#
_entry.id   AF-A0A2E8CYL5-F1
#
_cell.length_a   1.000
_cell.length_b   1.000
_cell.length_c   1.000
_cell.angle_alpha   90.00
_cell.angle_beta   90.00
_cell.angle_gamma   90.00
#
_symmetry.space_group_name_H-M   'P 1'
#
loop_
_entity.id
_entity.type
_entity.pdbx_description
1 polymer ?
#
loop_
_entity_poly.entity_id
_entity_poly.type
_entity_poly.pdbx_seq_one_letter_code
_entity_poly.pdbx_strand_id
1 'polypeptide(L)'
;MSAVLDRLLVQALTEAEWLPADAALDVPASPNFLSAISYATDTASGQTCQSSSEEFRRWLKELIAQGATLELLGSRRPAICEWLGPRLLFSPRSFPGQRLVGLASSRLGRRLDTQQAWFKMFRAACSKIDVQHETLLTAESTTTARFVERAAKLFDVPVFSLVPPSARTSVVTWLRHLQSLDTDQGNVHRVYISPELLPATRVGPLDAFPLRDRSVLALSDHVLVFHIRPAGQLDVLIRARLSDAGWQRVRRVG
;
A
#
# COMPACT_ATOMS: atom_id res chain seq x y z
N MET A 1 13.73 -11.53 11.81
CA MET A 1 13.46 -10.12 11.45
C MET A 1 12.55 -9.38 12.46
N SER A 2 12.05 -10.01 13.54
CA SER A 2 10.90 -9.46 14.30
C SER A 2 11.26 -8.48 15.42
N ALA A 3 12.11 -8.80 16.40
CA ALA A 3 12.27 -7.94 17.61
C ALA A 3 12.84 -6.51 17.38
N VAL A 4 13.57 -6.26 16.29
CA VAL A 4 14.05 -4.90 15.97
C VAL A 4 12.95 -4.08 15.29
N LEU A 5 12.22 -4.70 14.35
CA LEU A 5 11.08 -4.08 13.69
C LEU A 5 9.96 -3.77 14.68
N ASP A 6 9.69 -4.70 15.59
CA ASP A 6 8.67 -4.53 16.63
C ASP A 6 9.02 -3.32 17.52
N ARG A 7 10.28 -3.20 17.95
CA ARG A 7 10.75 -2.04 18.73
C ARG A 7 10.65 -0.72 17.97
N LEU A 8 11.03 -0.69 16.69
CA LEU A 8 10.95 0.53 15.88
C LEU A 8 9.51 0.93 15.59
N LEU A 9 8.62 -0.05 15.39
CA LEU A 9 7.19 0.20 15.21
C LEU A 9 6.59 0.79 16.49
N VAL A 10 6.84 0.17 17.65
CA VAL A 10 6.37 0.70 18.94
C VAL A 10 6.91 2.11 19.16
N GLN A 11 8.22 2.32 18.95
CA GLN A 11 8.83 3.65 19.05
C GLN A 11 8.14 4.67 18.13
N ALA A 12 7.94 4.34 16.85
CA ALA A 12 7.30 5.24 15.89
C ALA A 12 5.84 5.55 16.27
N LEU A 13 5.09 4.57 16.78
CA LEU A 13 3.72 4.75 17.25
C LEU A 13 3.67 5.62 18.52
N THR A 14 4.59 5.42 19.46
CA THR A 14 4.72 6.26 20.65
C THR A 14 5.10 7.70 20.29
N GLU A 15 6.10 7.90 19.42
CA GLU A 15 6.52 9.23 18.96
C GLU A 15 5.43 9.94 18.14
N ALA A 16 4.54 9.19 17.48
CA ALA A 16 3.37 9.72 16.79
C ALA A 16 2.17 9.98 17.71
N GLU A 17 2.30 9.70 19.01
CA GLU A 17 1.24 9.82 20.03
C GLU A 17 0.06 8.86 19.79
N TRP A 18 0.29 7.77 19.05
CA TRP A 18 -0.68 6.70 18.86
C TRP A 18 -0.64 5.69 20.01
N LEU A 19 0.50 5.58 20.69
CA LEU A 19 0.67 4.75 21.88
C LEU A 19 1.19 5.58 23.07
N PRO A 20 0.74 5.26 24.30
CA PRO A 20 1.40 5.70 25.53
C PRO A 20 2.87 5.28 25.57
N ALA A 21 3.71 6.05 26.27
CA ALA A 21 5.15 5.77 26.36
C ALA A 21 5.50 4.47 27.11
N ASP A 22 4.61 4.03 27.98
CA ASP A 22 4.69 2.82 28.79
C ASP A 22 3.89 1.64 28.21
N ALA A 23 3.21 1.84 27.08
CA ALA A 23 2.41 0.79 26.47
C ALA A 23 3.28 -0.31 25.85
N ALA A 24 3.03 -1.55 26.25
CA ALA A 24 3.52 -2.71 25.52
C ALA A 24 2.52 -3.04 24.40
N LEU A 25 2.98 -3.04 23.15
CA LEU A 25 2.21 -3.59 22.04
C LEU A 25 2.63 -5.06 21.85
N ASP A 26 1.67 -5.99 21.92
CA ASP A 26 1.91 -7.36 21.48
C ASP A 26 1.83 -7.42 19.94
N VAL A 27 2.88 -6.87 19.31
CA VAL A 27 3.06 -6.78 17.85
C VAL A 27 2.89 -8.13 17.11
N PRO A 28 3.38 -9.28 17.60
CA PRO A 28 3.41 -10.50 16.77
C PRO A 28 2.07 -11.20 16.54
N ALA A 29 0.99 -10.88 17.27
CA ALA A 29 -0.26 -11.65 17.20
C ALA A 29 -1.34 -11.05 16.28
N SER A 30 -1.34 -9.73 16.05
CA SER A 30 -2.41 -9.08 15.29
C SER A 30 -1.99 -8.78 13.84
N PRO A 31 -2.75 -9.23 12.82
CA PRO A 31 -2.52 -8.81 11.45
C PRO A 31 -2.85 -7.32 11.23
N ASN A 32 -3.66 -6.71 12.12
CA ASN A 32 -4.06 -5.30 12.08
C ASN A 32 -3.63 -4.58 13.35
N PHE A 33 -2.68 -3.65 13.23
CA PHE A 33 -2.16 -2.89 14.37
C PHE A 33 -3.20 -1.94 14.97
N LEU A 34 -4.23 -1.50 14.23
CA LEU A 34 -5.23 -0.57 14.75
C LEU A 34 -5.95 -1.14 15.98
N SER A 35 -6.32 -2.43 15.96
CA SER A 35 -6.97 -3.08 17.10
C SER A 35 -6.05 -3.16 18.32
N ALA A 36 -4.76 -3.45 18.11
CA ALA A 36 -3.76 -3.49 19.17
C ALA A 36 -3.54 -2.09 19.78
N ILE A 37 -3.50 -1.06 18.94
CA ILE A 37 -3.39 0.34 19.37
C ILE A 37 -4.63 0.77 20.16
N SER A 38 -5.83 0.41 19.69
CA SER A 38 -7.09 0.73 20.39
C SER A 38 -7.14 0.06 21.76
N TYR A 39 -6.72 -1.21 21.85
CA TYR A 39 -6.65 -1.91 23.13
C TYR A 39 -5.63 -1.27 24.09
N ALA A 40 -4.41 -1.00 23.61
CA ALA A 40 -3.36 -0.39 24.42
C ALA A 40 -3.79 1.00 24.95
N THR A 41 -4.41 1.81 24.11
CA THR A 41 -4.90 3.15 24.50
C THR A 41 -6.07 3.07 25.50
N ASP A 42 -6.98 2.10 25.37
CA ASP A 42 -8.07 1.90 26.33
C ASP A 42 -7.55 1.42 27.71
N THR A 43 -6.48 0.61 27.74
CA THR A 43 -5.90 0.09 29.00
C THR A 43 -5.00 1.08 29.74
N ALA A 44 -4.42 2.07 29.03
CA ALA A 44 -3.57 3.10 29.63
C ALA A 44 -4.41 4.09 30.45
N SER A 45 -4.63 3.69 31.70
CA SER A 45 -5.45 4.36 32.69
C SER A 45 -4.52 5.15 33.61
N GLY A 46 -4.24 6.43 33.33
CA GLY A 46 -3.33 7.13 34.23
C GLY A 46 -3.07 8.60 34.01
N GLN A 47 -2.42 9.02 32.92
CA GLN A 47 -1.72 10.31 32.95
C GLN A 47 -1.82 11.12 31.65
N THR A 48 -2.43 12.31 31.81
CA THR A 48 -2.09 13.59 31.15
C THR A 48 -2.16 13.67 29.62
N CYS A 49 -3.38 13.71 29.06
CA CYS A 49 -3.86 14.72 28.10
C CYS A 49 -5.24 14.25 27.57
N GLN A 50 -6.33 14.63 28.24
CA GLN A 50 -7.66 14.01 28.03
C GLN A 50 -8.31 14.34 26.68
N SER A 51 -8.22 15.59 26.18
CA SER A 51 -8.99 16.01 24.99
C SER A 51 -8.43 15.47 23.67
N SER A 52 -7.11 15.58 23.43
CA SER A 52 -6.47 15.02 22.22
C SER A 52 -6.56 13.48 22.19
N SER A 53 -6.47 12.84 23.36
CA SER A 53 -6.57 11.38 23.50
C SER A 53 -7.98 10.85 23.23
N GLU A 54 -9.02 11.57 23.66
CA GLU A 54 -10.42 11.16 23.41
C GLU A 54 -10.81 11.29 21.94
N GLU A 55 -10.43 12.39 21.27
CA GLU A 55 -10.68 12.57 19.84
C GLU A 55 -9.97 11.51 19.01
N PHE A 56 -8.70 11.23 19.33
CA PHE A 56 -7.94 10.16 18.68
C PHE A 56 -8.56 8.78 18.89
N ARG A 57 -8.96 8.44 20.12
CA ARG A 57 -9.63 7.16 20.42
C ARG A 57 -10.94 7.01 19.67
N ARG A 58 -11.74 8.09 19.58
CA ARG A 58 -12.99 8.11 18.82
C ARG A 58 -12.72 7.87 17.34
N TRP A 59 -11.79 8.63 16.76
CA TRP A 59 -11.36 8.47 15.37
C TRP A 59 -10.88 7.04 15.07
N LEU A 60 -10.06 6.46 15.96
CA LEU A 60 -9.54 5.10 15.80
C LEU A 60 -10.67 4.05 15.85
N LYS A 61 -11.62 4.20 16.77
CA LYS A 61 -12.79 3.31 16.87
C LYS A 61 -13.68 3.40 15.64
N GLU A 62 -13.90 4.62 15.12
CA GLU A 62 -14.64 4.84 13.87
C GLU A 62 -13.94 4.19 12.67
N LEU A 63 -12.62 4.34 12.55
CA LEU A 63 -11.84 3.68 11.50
C LEU A 63 -11.94 2.15 11.58
N ILE A 64 -11.76 1.57 12.77
CA ILE A 64 -11.88 0.12 12.96
C ILE A 64 -13.29 -0.36 12.59
N ALA A 65 -14.34 0.38 12.98
CA ALA A 65 -15.72 0.06 12.63
C ALA A 65 -15.97 0.13 11.10
N GLN A 66 -15.25 0.99 10.38
CA GLN A 66 -15.26 1.08 8.91
C GLN A 66 -14.40 -0.01 8.23
N GLY A 67 -13.76 -0.87 9.02
CA GLY A 67 -12.90 -1.95 8.54
C GLY A 67 -11.49 -1.50 8.19
N ALA A 68 -11.03 -0.33 8.63
CA ALA A 68 -9.68 0.15 8.38
C ALA A 68 -8.62 -0.85 8.88
N THR A 69 -7.51 -0.89 8.16
CA THR A 69 -6.37 -1.73 8.51
C THR A 69 -5.07 -0.94 8.51
N LEU A 70 -4.20 -1.26 9.46
CA LEU A 70 -2.80 -0.86 9.47
C LEU A 70 -1.97 -2.12 9.63
N GLU A 71 -1.29 -2.54 8.57
CA GLU A 71 -0.57 -3.83 8.55
C GLU A 71 0.91 -3.63 8.21
N LEU A 72 1.77 -4.52 8.72
CA LEU A 72 3.15 -4.60 8.26
C LEU A 72 3.18 -5.27 6.88
N LEU A 73 3.71 -4.54 5.91
CA LEU A 73 3.79 -4.94 4.52
C LEU A 73 4.73 -6.14 4.38
N GLY A 74 4.22 -7.23 3.78
CA GLY A 74 4.96 -8.47 3.58
C GLY A 74 4.85 -9.48 4.73
N SER A 75 4.10 -9.16 5.80
CA SER A 75 3.78 -10.10 6.88
C SER A 75 3.23 -11.45 6.37
N ARG A 76 2.36 -11.41 5.34
CA ARG A 76 1.78 -12.61 4.71
C ARG A 76 2.56 -13.12 3.50
N ARG A 77 3.42 -12.29 2.90
CA ARG A 77 4.16 -12.58 1.66
C ARG A 77 5.56 -11.97 1.77
N PRO A 78 6.55 -12.72 2.29
CA PRO A 78 7.91 -12.20 2.54
C PRO A 78 8.57 -11.57 1.30
N ALA A 79 8.30 -12.09 0.10
CA ALA A 79 8.78 -11.53 -1.16
C ALA A 79 8.38 -10.05 -1.35
N ILE A 80 7.21 -9.62 -0.84
CA ILE A 80 6.83 -8.21 -0.91
C ILE A 80 7.76 -7.36 -0.02
N CYS A 81 8.12 -7.86 1.16
CA CYS A 81 9.07 -7.17 2.02
C CYS A 81 10.44 -7.10 1.33
N GLU A 82 10.90 -8.13 0.62
CA GLU A 82 12.14 -8.09 -0.19
C GLU A 82 12.13 -7.00 -1.26
N TRP A 83 10.96 -6.69 -1.82
CA TRP A 83 10.81 -5.68 -2.86
C TRP A 83 10.66 -4.25 -2.35
N LEU A 84 9.92 -4.09 -1.26
CA LEU A 84 9.51 -2.77 -0.76
C LEU A 84 10.21 -2.34 0.52
N GLY A 85 10.85 -3.26 1.23
CA GLY A 85 11.35 -3.04 2.58
C GLY A 85 10.24 -3.14 3.63
N PRO A 86 10.59 -3.13 4.92
CA PRO A 86 9.62 -3.15 6.01
C PRO A 86 8.90 -1.80 6.06
N ARG A 87 7.63 -1.80 5.65
CA ARG A 87 6.76 -0.63 5.60
C ARG A 87 5.41 -0.97 6.22
N LEU A 88 4.69 0.05 6.63
CA LEU A 88 3.28 -0.07 6.98
C LEU A 88 2.42 0.18 5.75
N LEU A 89 1.30 -0.52 5.67
CA LEU A 89 0.24 -0.31 4.71
C LEU A 89 -1.00 0.09 5.49
N PHE A 90 -1.49 1.31 5.27
CA PHE A 90 -2.73 1.79 5.84
C PHE A 90 -3.83 1.80 4.79
N SER A 91 -4.94 1.13 5.08
CA SER A 91 -6.16 1.19 4.29
C SER A 91 -7.28 1.74 5.17
N PRO A 92 -7.96 2.84 4.79
CA PRO A 92 -9.03 3.43 5.60
C PRO A 92 -10.31 2.58 5.60
N ARG A 93 -10.39 1.58 4.74
CA ARG A 93 -11.47 0.58 4.68
C ARG A 93 -10.88 -0.80 4.57
N SER A 94 -11.72 -1.82 4.68
CA SER A 94 -11.27 -3.20 4.56
C SER A 94 -10.63 -3.44 3.19
N PHE A 95 -9.42 -4.01 3.20
CA PHE A 95 -8.81 -4.54 2.00
C PHE A 95 -9.71 -5.66 1.45
N PRO A 96 -10.30 -5.54 0.25
CA PRO A 96 -11.12 -6.57 -0.33
C PRO A 96 -10.23 -7.80 -0.54
N GLY A 97 -10.73 -8.99 -0.20
CA GLY A 97 -10.04 -10.25 -0.46
C GLY A 97 -9.90 -10.60 -1.95
N GLN A 98 -10.15 -9.63 -2.83
CA GLN A 98 -10.06 -9.75 -4.28
C GLN A 98 -8.60 -9.79 -4.74
N ARG A 99 -8.40 -10.32 -5.93
CA ARG A 99 -7.09 -10.37 -6.59
C ARG A 99 -6.73 -8.99 -7.12
N LEU A 100 -5.50 -8.57 -6.87
CA LEU A 100 -4.98 -7.28 -7.31
C LEU A 100 -4.38 -7.40 -8.70
N VAL A 101 -4.85 -6.56 -9.62
CA VAL A 101 -4.45 -6.53 -11.02
C VAL A 101 -3.65 -5.26 -11.30
N GLY A 102 -2.33 -5.38 -11.33
CA GLY A 102 -1.44 -4.26 -11.59
C GLY A 102 -1.39 -3.90 -13.05
N LEU A 103 -1.28 -2.60 -13.34
CA LEU A 103 -1.10 -2.12 -14.70
C LEU A 103 0.25 -1.44 -14.86
N ALA A 104 1.11 -2.02 -15.70
CA ALA A 104 2.43 -1.50 -15.98
C ALA A 104 2.53 -0.99 -17.42
N SER A 105 2.96 0.27 -17.55
CA SER A 105 3.27 0.87 -18.84
C SER A 105 4.38 1.90 -18.69
N SER A 106 5.34 1.85 -19.61
CA SER A 106 6.32 2.92 -19.81
C SER A 106 5.61 4.23 -20.15
N ARG A 107 6.31 5.35 -19.93
CA ARG A 107 5.78 6.70 -20.16
C ARG A 107 5.12 6.80 -21.54
N LEU A 108 3.84 7.10 -21.53
CA LEU A 108 3.12 7.52 -22.72
C LEU A 108 3.66 8.92 -23.03
N GLY A 109 4.27 9.09 -24.20
CA GLY A 109 4.85 10.37 -24.61
C GLY A 109 3.81 11.51 -24.57
N ARG A 110 4.26 12.75 -24.85
CA ARG A 110 3.38 13.95 -24.77
C ARG A 110 2.17 13.93 -25.72
N ARG A 111 2.15 13.04 -26.71
CA ARG A 111 1.10 12.92 -27.74
C ARG A 111 0.18 11.73 -27.42
N LEU A 112 -0.73 11.90 -26.47
CA LEU A 112 -1.66 10.85 -26.05
C LEU A 112 -2.63 10.44 -27.19
N ASP A 113 -2.94 11.39 -28.05
CA ASP A 113 -3.72 11.25 -29.29
C ASP A 113 -3.13 10.20 -30.25
N THR A 114 -1.80 10.01 -30.24
CA THR A 114 -1.13 9.01 -31.07
C THR A 114 -1.11 7.62 -30.44
N GLN A 115 -1.56 7.47 -29.18
CA GLN A 115 -1.52 6.22 -28.43
C GLN A 115 -2.84 5.44 -28.51
N GLN A 116 -3.57 5.51 -29.64
CA GLN A 116 -4.87 4.86 -29.80
C GLN A 116 -4.82 3.34 -29.55
N ALA A 117 -3.76 2.68 -30.03
CA ALA A 117 -3.54 1.26 -29.79
C ALA A 117 -3.42 0.96 -28.29
N TRP A 118 -2.70 1.79 -27.54
CA TRP A 118 -2.57 1.67 -26.09
C TRP A 118 -3.93 1.78 -25.40
N PHE A 119 -4.73 2.81 -25.73
CA PHE A 119 -6.07 2.97 -25.15
C PHE A 119 -7.05 1.87 -25.55
N LYS A 120 -6.92 1.31 -26.77
CA LYS A 120 -7.70 0.14 -27.19
C LYS A 120 -7.38 -1.08 -26.33
N MET A 121 -6.09 -1.36 -26.11
CA MET A 121 -5.67 -2.46 -25.22
C MET A 121 -6.08 -2.22 -23.77
N PHE A 122 -5.90 -1.00 -23.26
CA PHE A 122 -6.28 -0.63 -21.90
C PHE A 122 -7.79 -0.82 -21.66
N ARG A 123 -8.65 -0.31 -22.56
CA ARG A 123 -10.10 -0.52 -22.46
C ARG A 123 -10.48 -2.00 -22.51
N ALA A 124 -9.86 -2.76 -23.42
CA ALA A 124 -10.10 -4.20 -23.53
C ALA A 124 -9.62 -4.99 -22.31
N ALA A 125 -8.57 -4.51 -21.62
CA ALA A 125 -8.13 -5.07 -20.35
C ALA A 125 -9.13 -4.75 -19.24
N CYS A 126 -9.56 -3.49 -19.10
CA CYS A 126 -10.57 -3.08 -18.11
C CYS A 126 -11.89 -3.85 -18.28
N SER A 127 -12.35 -4.07 -19.52
CA SER A 127 -13.58 -4.83 -19.78
C SER A 127 -13.47 -6.33 -19.45
N LYS A 128 -12.27 -6.85 -19.20
CA LYS A 128 -12.03 -8.25 -18.84
C LYS A 128 -11.83 -8.44 -17.34
N ILE A 129 -11.74 -7.36 -16.56
CA ILE A 129 -11.64 -7.45 -15.11
C ILE A 129 -12.94 -8.01 -14.56
N ASP A 130 -12.83 -9.09 -13.81
CA ASP A 130 -13.95 -9.65 -13.08
C ASP A 130 -14.18 -8.84 -11.80
N VAL A 131 -15.09 -7.86 -11.85
CA VAL A 131 -15.35 -6.93 -10.73
C VAL A 131 -15.77 -7.62 -9.43
N GLN A 132 -16.21 -8.88 -9.47
CA GLN A 132 -16.53 -9.66 -8.28
C GLN A 132 -15.28 -10.22 -7.58
N HIS A 133 -14.23 -10.51 -8.34
CA HIS A 133 -13.04 -11.23 -7.85
C HIS A 133 -11.73 -10.45 -8.02
N GLU A 134 -11.74 -9.34 -8.75
CA GLU A 134 -10.55 -8.61 -9.17
C GLU A 134 -10.71 -7.11 -8.93
N THR A 135 -9.63 -6.50 -8.45
CA THR A 135 -9.50 -5.06 -8.26
C THR A 135 -8.27 -4.57 -9.02
N LEU A 136 -8.42 -3.49 -9.78
CA LEU A 136 -7.29 -2.85 -10.46
C LEU A 136 -6.38 -2.18 -9.43
N LEU A 137 -5.07 -2.39 -9.55
CA LEU A 137 -4.06 -1.76 -8.71
C LEU A 137 -3.25 -0.75 -9.51
N THR A 138 -3.15 0.46 -8.98
CA THR A 138 -2.25 1.51 -9.47
C THR A 138 -1.54 2.20 -8.31
N ALA A 139 -0.63 3.11 -8.62
CA ALA A 139 0.00 3.98 -7.65
C ALA A 139 0.00 5.41 -8.17
N GLU A 140 -0.21 6.38 -7.28
CA GLU A 140 -0.20 7.79 -7.62
C GLU A 140 1.13 8.17 -8.31
N SER A 141 1.04 9.12 -9.24
CA SER A 141 2.17 9.57 -10.06
C SER A 141 2.80 8.50 -10.97
N THR A 142 2.20 7.32 -11.14
CA THR A 142 2.54 6.42 -12.25
C THR A 142 1.94 6.93 -13.57
N THR A 143 2.49 6.48 -14.70
CA THR A 143 1.98 6.83 -16.03
C THR A 143 0.50 6.46 -16.20
N THR A 144 0.07 5.36 -15.58
CA THR A 144 -1.26 4.77 -15.77
C THR A 144 -2.29 5.33 -14.79
N ALA A 145 -1.88 5.81 -13.60
CA ALA A 145 -2.74 6.22 -12.48
C ALA A 145 -4.05 6.92 -12.90
N ARG A 146 -3.94 8.10 -13.53
CA ARG A 146 -5.11 8.90 -13.92
C ARG A 146 -6.07 8.18 -14.88
N PHE A 147 -5.56 7.26 -15.70
CA PHE A 147 -6.38 6.49 -16.64
C PHE A 147 -7.09 5.34 -15.93
N VAL A 148 -6.43 4.70 -14.96
CA VAL A 148 -7.03 3.68 -14.10
C VAL A 148 -8.13 4.28 -13.23
N GLU A 149 -7.89 5.41 -12.60
CA GLU A 149 -8.90 6.12 -11.81
C GLU A 149 -10.09 6.58 -12.66
N ARG A 150 -9.84 7.02 -13.89
CA ARG A 150 -10.92 7.33 -14.84
C ARG A 150 -11.67 6.08 -15.27
N ALA A 151 -10.99 4.95 -15.46
CA ALA A 151 -11.60 3.67 -15.79
C ALA A 151 -12.50 3.17 -14.65
N ALA A 152 -12.14 3.41 -13.38
CA ALA A 152 -12.98 3.08 -12.23
C ALA A 152 -14.40 3.65 -12.37
N LYS A 153 -14.50 4.90 -12.86
CA LYS A 153 -15.76 5.61 -13.06
C LYS A 153 -16.49 5.18 -14.33
N LEU A 154 -15.77 4.85 -15.40
CA LEU A 154 -16.36 4.55 -16.71
C LEU A 154 -16.80 3.09 -16.86
N PHE A 155 -16.12 2.17 -16.17
CA PHE A 155 -16.34 0.73 -16.27
C PHE A 155 -16.84 0.11 -14.97
N ASP A 156 -17.09 0.93 -13.95
CA ASP A 156 -17.52 0.49 -12.62
C ASP A 156 -16.57 -0.57 -12.01
N VAL A 157 -15.27 -0.39 -12.24
CA VAL A 157 -14.24 -1.32 -11.77
C VAL A 157 -13.65 -0.80 -10.47
N PRO A 158 -13.54 -1.62 -9.40
CA PRO A 158 -12.86 -1.21 -8.18
C PRO A 158 -11.37 -0.96 -8.44
N VAL A 159 -10.87 0.16 -7.91
CA VAL A 159 -9.47 0.58 -8.06
C VAL A 159 -8.85 0.81 -6.71
N PHE A 160 -7.69 0.21 -6.50
CA PHE A 160 -6.77 0.48 -5.42
C PHE A 160 -5.67 1.41 -5.91
N SER A 161 -5.69 2.65 -5.40
CA SER A 161 -4.69 3.66 -5.70
C SER A 161 -3.72 3.77 -4.53
N LEU A 162 -2.50 3.26 -4.74
CA LEU A 162 -1.43 3.32 -3.75
C LEU A 162 -0.87 4.74 -3.68
N VAL A 163 -0.83 5.30 -2.48
CA VAL A 163 -0.27 6.61 -2.20
C VAL A 163 1.10 6.41 -1.53
N PRO A 164 2.22 6.54 -2.28
CA PRO A 164 3.55 6.47 -1.68
C PRO A 164 3.79 7.69 -0.78
N PRO A 165 4.69 7.58 0.22
CA PRO A 165 5.03 8.71 1.07
C PRO A 165 5.82 9.74 0.27
N SER A 166 5.79 11.00 0.73
CA SER A 166 6.71 12.00 0.19
C SER A 166 8.16 11.65 0.59
N ALA A 167 9.13 11.99 -0.25
CA ALA A 167 10.53 11.58 -0.06
C ALA A 167 11.18 12.05 1.25
N ARG A 168 10.61 13.07 1.91
CA ARG A 168 11.14 13.65 3.16
C ARG A 168 10.28 13.33 4.38
N THR A 169 9.20 12.55 4.21
CA THR A 169 8.30 12.23 5.32
C THR A 169 8.92 11.11 6.18
N SER A 170 9.00 11.33 7.49
CA SER A 170 9.33 10.27 8.47
C SER A 170 8.09 9.43 8.77
N VAL A 171 8.26 8.20 9.29
CA VAL A 171 7.13 7.33 9.67
C VAL A 171 6.22 8.01 10.68
N VAL A 172 6.78 8.71 11.67
CA VAL A 172 6.04 9.48 12.68
C VAL A 172 5.20 10.59 12.02
N THR A 173 5.78 11.36 11.12
CA THR A 173 5.05 12.42 10.39
C THR A 173 3.94 11.83 9.52
N TRP A 174 4.22 10.70 8.88
CA TRP A 174 3.24 9.97 8.07
C TRP A 174 2.06 9.48 8.91
N LEU A 175 2.31 8.88 10.08
CA LEU A 175 1.27 8.42 11.01
C LEU A 175 0.38 9.58 11.48
N ARG A 176 0.98 10.72 11.88
CA ARG A 176 0.21 11.91 12.25
C ARG A 176 -0.67 12.43 11.10
N HIS A 177 -0.17 12.37 9.88
CA HIS A 177 -0.94 12.79 8.71
C HIS A 177 -2.11 11.86 8.39
N LEU A 178 -2.12 10.59 8.82
CA LEU A 178 -3.21 9.67 8.51
C LEU A 178 -4.58 10.16 8.98
N GLN A 179 -4.62 10.95 10.06
CA GLN A 179 -5.85 11.51 10.62
C GLN A 179 -6.51 12.56 9.73
N SER A 180 -5.75 13.22 8.86
CA SER A 180 -6.24 14.28 7.97
C SER A 180 -6.47 13.84 6.54
N LEU A 181 -6.32 12.53 6.25
CA LEU A 181 -6.48 12.01 4.90
C LEU A 181 -7.95 11.88 4.53
N ASP A 182 -8.27 12.35 3.33
CA ASP A 182 -9.58 12.15 2.70
C ASP A 182 -9.77 10.67 2.35
N THR A 183 -10.86 10.07 2.83
CA THR A 183 -11.14 8.65 2.69
C THR A 183 -12.05 8.40 1.47
N ASP A 184 -11.43 7.91 0.40
CA ASP A 184 -12.04 7.37 -0.83
C ASP A 184 -12.89 8.32 -1.69
N GLN A 185 -12.88 8.06 -3.01
CA GLN A 185 -13.75 8.77 -3.96
C GLN A 185 -14.42 7.78 -4.92
N GLY A 186 -15.63 7.34 -4.57
CA GLY A 186 -16.40 6.36 -5.35
C GLY A 186 -15.69 5.00 -5.37
N ASN A 187 -15.44 4.47 -6.56
CA ASN A 187 -14.77 3.17 -6.77
C ASN A 187 -13.24 3.21 -6.63
N VAL A 188 -12.68 4.37 -6.24
CA VAL A 188 -11.25 4.52 -6.01
C VAL A 188 -10.99 4.51 -4.51
N HIS A 189 -10.37 3.43 -4.06
CA HIS A 189 -9.92 3.25 -2.69
C HIS A 189 -8.46 3.64 -2.57
N ARG A 190 -8.16 4.56 -1.66
CA ARG A 190 -6.79 5.03 -1.44
C ARG A 190 -6.13 4.20 -0.35
N VAL A 191 -4.95 3.67 -0.66
CA VAL A 191 -4.16 2.86 0.26
C VAL A 191 -2.79 3.50 0.42
N TYR A 192 -2.39 3.79 1.64
CA TYR A 192 -1.21 4.59 1.95
C TYR A 192 -0.05 3.70 2.35
N ILE A 193 1.12 3.93 1.76
CA ILE A 193 2.35 3.22 2.10
C ILE A 193 3.21 4.14 2.96
N SER A 194 3.74 3.62 4.07
CA SER A 194 4.63 4.41 4.91
C SER A 194 6.04 4.57 4.30
N PRO A 195 6.83 5.53 4.80
CA PRO A 195 8.28 5.48 4.70
C PRO A 195 8.83 4.16 5.25
N GLU A 196 10.08 3.84 4.93
CA GLU A 196 10.69 2.60 5.41
C GLU A 196 10.94 2.68 6.91
N LEU A 197 10.62 1.60 7.62
CA LEU A 197 10.89 1.50 9.06
C LEU A 197 12.40 1.36 9.33
N LEU A 198 13.15 0.77 8.39
CA LEU A 198 14.60 0.53 8.46
C LEU A 198 15.32 1.08 7.22
N PRO A 199 15.40 2.41 7.05
CA PRO A 199 15.97 3.01 5.84
C PRO A 199 17.49 2.77 5.66
N ALA A 200 18.22 2.49 6.75
CA ALA A 200 19.68 2.43 6.75
C ALA A 200 20.27 1.06 6.33
N THR A 201 19.45 0.02 6.17
CA THR A 201 19.94 -1.36 6.01
C THR A 201 19.80 -1.91 4.58
N ARG A 202 19.23 -1.13 3.65
CA ARG A 202 19.00 -1.57 2.28
C ARG A 202 19.81 -0.79 1.25
N VAL A 203 20.68 -1.53 0.56
CA VAL A 203 21.23 -1.17 -0.74
C VAL A 203 20.99 -2.35 -1.67
N GLY A 204 19.71 -2.61 -1.97
CA GLY A 204 19.31 -3.63 -2.92
C GLY A 204 19.31 -3.08 -4.35
N PRO A 205 19.49 -3.93 -5.37
CA PRO A 205 19.41 -3.50 -6.77
C PRO A 205 18.04 -2.91 -7.13
N LEU A 206 16.99 -3.27 -6.36
CA LEU A 206 15.64 -2.76 -6.55
C LEU A 206 15.46 -1.33 -6.00
N ASP A 207 16.28 -0.88 -5.05
CA ASP A 207 16.08 0.42 -4.38
C ASP A 207 16.39 1.61 -5.30
N ALA A 208 17.12 1.36 -6.39
CA ALA A 208 17.32 2.34 -7.47
C ALA A 208 16.03 2.68 -8.23
N PHE A 209 14.97 1.89 -8.08
CA PHE A 209 13.69 2.12 -8.78
C PHE A 209 12.66 2.84 -7.90
N PRO A 210 11.80 3.67 -8.51
CA PRO A 210 10.76 4.40 -7.78
C PRO A 210 9.85 3.45 -7.00
N LEU A 211 9.57 3.81 -5.74
CA LEU A 211 8.72 3.00 -4.85
C LEU A 211 7.36 2.70 -5.49
N ARG A 212 6.70 3.69 -6.11
CA ARG A 212 5.39 3.50 -6.79
C ARG A 212 5.40 2.36 -7.81
N ASP A 213 6.45 2.24 -8.61
CA ASP A 213 6.54 1.23 -9.67
C ASP A 213 6.81 -0.14 -9.06
N ARG A 214 7.69 -0.20 -8.05
CA ARG A 214 7.92 -1.40 -7.25
C ARG A 214 6.66 -1.86 -6.54
N SER A 215 5.89 -0.95 -5.94
CA SER A 215 4.70 -1.26 -5.16
C SER A 215 3.59 -1.85 -6.01
N VAL A 216 3.32 -1.28 -7.19
CA VAL A 216 2.36 -1.87 -8.14
C VAL A 216 2.79 -3.28 -8.50
N LEU A 217 4.06 -3.49 -8.85
CA LEU A 217 4.54 -4.81 -9.24
C LEU A 217 4.56 -5.80 -8.06
N ALA A 218 4.97 -5.40 -6.87
CA ALA A 218 5.09 -6.32 -5.74
C ALA A 218 3.73 -6.67 -5.11
N LEU A 219 2.76 -5.76 -5.10
CA LEU A 219 1.47 -6.02 -4.48
C LEU A 219 0.50 -6.77 -5.40
N SER A 220 0.65 -6.65 -6.72
CA SER A 220 -0.28 -7.27 -7.67
C SER A 220 -0.18 -8.78 -7.69
N ASP A 221 -1.31 -9.50 -7.73
CA ASP A 221 -1.33 -10.94 -7.99
C ASP A 221 -0.98 -11.27 -9.45
N HIS A 222 -1.38 -10.40 -10.37
CA HIS A 222 -0.92 -10.44 -11.76
C HIS A 222 -0.80 -9.03 -12.33
N VAL A 223 0.05 -8.87 -13.35
CA VAL A 223 0.34 -7.57 -13.97
C VAL A 223 0.03 -7.63 -15.45
N LEU A 224 -0.83 -6.71 -15.90
CA LEU A 224 -1.06 -6.47 -17.31
C LEU A 224 -0.07 -5.43 -17.81
N VAL A 225 0.63 -5.82 -18.87
CA VAL A 225 1.69 -5.03 -19.48
C VAL A 225 1.23 -4.57 -20.85
N PHE A 226 1.22 -3.26 -21.09
CA PHE A 226 0.77 -2.71 -22.38
C PHE A 226 1.91 -2.30 -23.29
N HIS A 227 2.80 -1.45 -22.79
CA HIS A 227 3.94 -0.93 -23.54
C HIS A 227 5.15 -0.78 -22.63
N ILE A 228 6.25 -1.43 -22.98
CA ILE A 228 7.50 -1.37 -22.25
C ILE A 228 8.62 -0.96 -23.19
N ARG A 229 9.40 0.04 -22.78
CA ARG A 229 10.67 0.35 -23.42
C ARG A 229 11.70 -0.73 -23.06
N PRO A 230 12.35 -1.39 -24.03
CA PRO A 230 13.41 -2.36 -23.75
C PRO A 230 14.52 -1.75 -22.89
N ALA A 231 15.01 -2.51 -21.92
CA ALA A 231 16.01 -2.08 -20.93
C ALA A 231 15.62 -0.83 -20.11
N GLY A 232 14.34 -0.43 -20.14
CA GLY A 232 13.81 0.61 -19.27
C GLY A 232 13.61 0.11 -17.84
N GLN A 233 13.38 1.04 -16.90
CA GLN A 233 13.18 0.72 -15.48
C GLN A 233 12.09 -0.35 -15.25
N LEU A 234 10.94 -0.23 -15.93
CA LEU A 234 9.86 -1.21 -15.83
C LEU A 234 10.21 -2.57 -16.44
N ASP A 235 11.01 -2.61 -17.52
CA ASP A 235 11.49 -3.88 -18.10
C ASP A 235 12.37 -4.63 -17.08
N VAL A 236 13.31 -3.91 -16.46
CA VAL A 236 14.20 -4.48 -15.43
C VAL A 236 13.40 -4.98 -14.23
N LEU A 237 12.44 -4.20 -13.73
CA LEU A 237 11.59 -4.62 -12.62
C LEU A 237 10.73 -5.84 -13.00
N ILE A 238 10.13 -5.88 -14.19
CA ILE A 238 9.29 -7.02 -14.59
C ILE A 238 10.13 -8.28 -14.74
N ARG A 239 11.33 -8.20 -15.32
CA ARG A 239 12.26 -9.33 -15.39
C ARG A 239 12.66 -9.80 -14.00
N ALA A 240 13.02 -8.87 -13.10
CA ALA A 240 13.34 -9.21 -11.71
C ALA A 240 12.18 -9.96 -11.04
N ARG A 241 10.93 -9.52 -11.26
CA ARG A 241 9.74 -10.19 -10.70
C ARG A 241 9.53 -11.59 -11.28
N LEU A 242 9.70 -11.75 -12.59
CA LEU A 242 9.52 -13.04 -13.27
C LEU A 242 10.60 -14.07 -12.88
N SER A 243 11.82 -13.59 -12.62
CA SER A 243 12.96 -14.42 -12.19
C SER A 243 12.92 -14.78 -10.70
N ASP A 244 12.11 -14.10 -9.89
CA ASP A 244 12.00 -14.33 -8.46
C ASP A 244 10.96 -15.42 -8.16
N ALA A 245 11.47 -16.56 -7.67
CA ALA A 245 10.67 -17.75 -7.35
C ALA A 245 9.65 -17.50 -6.22
N GLY A 246 9.83 -16.45 -5.40
CA GLY A 246 8.89 -16.04 -4.37
C GLY A 246 7.52 -15.66 -4.92
N TRP A 247 7.44 -15.23 -6.18
CA TRP A 247 6.18 -14.89 -6.86
C TRP A 247 5.53 -16.08 -7.57
N GLN A 248 6.32 -17.08 -7.99
CA GLN A 248 5.82 -18.24 -8.73
C GLN A 248 5.17 -19.29 -7.82
N ARG A 249 5.53 -19.31 -6.52
CA ARG A 249 5.06 -20.33 -5.56
C ARG A 249 3.61 -20.16 -5.10
N VAL A 250 2.90 -19.12 -5.53
CA VAL A 250 1.49 -18.90 -5.18
C VAL A 250 0.58 -19.48 -6.26
N ARG A 251 0.54 -20.82 -6.43
CA ARG A 251 -0.59 -21.58 -7.01
C ARG A 251 -0.60 -23.07 -6.60
N ARG A 252 -1.49 -23.40 -5.66
CA ARG A 252 -2.54 -24.45 -5.80
C ARG A 252 -3.52 -24.31 -4.62
N VAL A 253 -4.71 -23.77 -4.88
CA VAL A 253 -5.93 -24.16 -4.18
C VAL A 253 -6.84 -24.66 -5.30
N GLY A 254 -7.14 -25.95 -5.22
CA GLY A 254 -7.55 -26.84 -6.30
C GLY A 254 -6.87 -28.17 -6.08
#